data_AF-A0A1S3P7V9-F1
#
_entry.id   AF-A0A1S3P7V9-F1
#
_cell.length_a   1.000
_cell.length_b   1.000
_cell.length_c   1.000
_cell.angle_alpha   90.00
_cell.angle_beta   90.00
_cell.angle_gamma   90.00
#
_symmetry.space_group_name_H-M   'P 1'
#
loop_
_entity.id
_entity.type
_entity.pdbx_description
1 polymer ?
#
loop_
_entity_poly.entity_id
_entity_poly.type
_entity_poly.pdbx_seq_one_letter_code
_entity_poly.pdbx_strand_id
1 'polypeptide(L)'
;MAALSAWFWNERFWLPHNVTWADLADPAPGVEYPKASHLLSALPLALGIFVVRILFERFIASPCAFLLHIHAASVHWRATPNPILEKVFTSNTKCPDWRHLDGLSKQLDWDVRKVQRWFRQRRNQDKPSILTKFCESMWRSTFYLCIFTYGIRFLWQCPWMWDTQHCWYNYPYQVLTPGLYHYYVTELGFYWSLMFSQFTDIKRKVRQATDVCLMGTH
;
A
#
# COMPACT_ATOMS: atom_id res chain seq x y z
N MET A 1 -28.50 2.43 11.60
CA MET A 1 -27.24 1.88 12.15
C MET A 1 -27.49 0.61 12.97
N ALA A 2 -28.34 0.63 14.02
CA ALA A 2 -28.60 -0.55 14.86
C ALA A 2 -29.22 -1.75 14.12
N ALA A 3 -30.20 -1.53 13.23
CA ALA A 3 -30.82 -2.60 12.45
C ALA A 3 -29.85 -3.28 11.46
N LEU A 4 -28.96 -2.50 10.82
CA LEU A 4 -27.91 -3.04 9.94
C LEU A 4 -26.85 -3.80 10.73
N SER A 5 -26.47 -3.29 11.91
CA SER A 5 -25.55 -3.98 12.83
C SER A 5 -26.15 -5.31 13.32
N ALA A 6 -27.41 -5.32 13.77
CA ALA A 6 -28.09 -6.53 14.23
C ALA A 6 -28.31 -7.56 13.10
N TRP A 7 -28.56 -7.11 11.87
CA TRP A 7 -28.61 -7.98 10.71
C TRP A 7 -27.24 -8.57 10.36
N PHE A 8 -26.19 -7.74 10.37
CA PHE A 8 -24.83 -8.18 10.07
C PHE A 8 -24.31 -9.15 11.14
N TRP A 9 -24.51 -8.85 12.42
CA TRP A 9 -24.06 -9.67 13.56
C TRP A 9 -25.06 -10.77 13.95
N ASN A 10 -25.84 -11.28 13.00
CA ASN A 10 -26.79 -12.36 13.28
C ASN A 10 -26.06 -13.64 13.70
N GLU A 11 -26.36 -14.14 14.90
CA GLU A 11 -25.71 -15.30 15.53
C GLU A 11 -25.78 -16.55 14.66
N ARG A 12 -26.89 -16.77 13.95
CA ARG A 12 -27.07 -17.96 13.10
C ARG A 12 -26.13 -18.03 11.90
N PHE A 13 -25.59 -16.89 11.48
CA PHE A 13 -24.68 -16.82 10.34
C PHE A 13 -23.21 -17.00 10.77
N TRP A 14 -22.83 -16.44 11.92
CA TRP A 14 -21.44 -16.40 12.37
C TRP A 14 -21.08 -17.49 13.40
N LEU A 15 -22.05 -17.96 14.19
CA LEU A 15 -21.83 -18.86 15.32
C LEU A 15 -22.46 -20.23 15.08
N PRO A 16 -21.89 -21.31 15.64
CA PRO A 16 -22.51 -22.63 15.64
C PRO A 16 -23.78 -22.66 16.50
N HIS A 17 -24.59 -23.71 16.32
CA HIS A 17 -25.81 -23.92 17.10
C HIS A 17 -25.48 -23.95 18.61
N ASN A 18 -26.30 -23.26 19.41
CA ASN A 18 -26.18 -23.14 20.88
C ASN A 18 -25.05 -22.23 21.40
N VAL A 19 -24.51 -21.31 20.58
CA VAL A 19 -23.57 -20.28 21.04
C VAL A 19 -24.09 -18.89 20.68
N THR A 20 -24.08 -17.99 21.65
CA THR A 20 -24.48 -16.58 21.49
C THR A 20 -23.28 -15.64 21.59
N TRP A 21 -23.43 -14.40 21.14
CA TRP A 21 -22.37 -13.40 21.33
C TRP A 21 -22.12 -13.07 22.81
N ALA A 22 -23.11 -13.27 23.69
CA ALA A 22 -22.98 -13.05 25.13
C ALA A 22 -22.00 -14.04 25.76
N ASP A 23 -22.03 -15.31 25.32
CA ASP A 23 -21.13 -16.37 25.80
C ASP A 23 -19.65 -16.09 25.46
N LEU A 24 -19.41 -15.31 24.41
CA LEU A 24 -18.08 -14.85 23.98
C LEU A 24 -17.69 -13.49 24.57
N ALA A 25 -18.67 -12.71 25.04
CA ALA A 25 -18.44 -11.37 25.59
C ALA A 25 -17.94 -11.41 27.04
N ASP A 26 -18.43 -12.38 27.83
CA ASP A 26 -18.16 -12.59 29.26
C ASP A 26 -17.31 -13.85 29.52
N PRO A 27 -16.02 -13.85 29.15
CA PRO A 27 -15.14 -14.98 29.42
C PRO A 27 -14.86 -15.15 30.92
N ALA A 28 -14.47 -16.36 31.30
CA ALA A 28 -13.96 -16.66 32.64
C ALA A 28 -12.76 -15.75 33.01
N PRO A 29 -12.55 -15.43 34.30
CA PRO A 29 -11.47 -14.53 34.72
C PRO A 29 -10.10 -15.03 34.25
N GLY A 30 -9.40 -14.20 33.46
CA GLY A 30 -8.08 -14.50 32.90
C GLY A 30 -8.09 -15.04 31.46
N VAL A 31 -9.26 -15.21 30.84
CA VAL A 31 -9.41 -15.59 29.44
C VAL A 31 -9.91 -14.39 28.64
N GLU A 32 -9.29 -14.10 27.50
CA GLU A 32 -9.80 -13.12 26.54
C GLU A 32 -10.11 -13.82 25.21
N TYR A 33 -11.30 -13.54 24.68
CA TYR A 33 -11.72 -13.99 23.35
C TYR A 33 -11.57 -12.87 22.31
N PRO A 34 -11.42 -13.20 21.01
CA PRO A 34 -11.31 -12.19 19.95
C PRO A 34 -12.59 -11.34 19.84
N LYS A 35 -12.47 -10.04 20.14
CA LYS A 35 -13.54 -9.04 19.97
C LYS A 35 -13.32 -8.18 18.73
N ALA A 36 -14.42 -7.75 18.10
CA ALA A 36 -14.39 -6.84 16.96
C ALA A 36 -13.71 -5.49 17.27
N SER A 37 -13.71 -5.06 18.54
CA SER A 37 -13.01 -3.85 19.00
C SER A 37 -11.49 -3.92 18.78
N HIS A 38 -10.88 -5.11 18.75
CA HIS A 38 -9.46 -5.27 18.42
C HIS A 38 -9.14 -4.91 16.96
N LEU A 39 -10.12 -4.89 16.06
CA LEU A 39 -9.91 -4.38 14.70
C LEU A 39 -9.65 -2.87 14.71
N LEU A 40 -10.22 -2.14 15.68
CA LEU A 40 -10.02 -0.70 15.82
C LEU A 40 -8.65 -0.37 16.40
N SER A 41 -8.07 -1.25 17.25
CA SER A 41 -6.71 -1.05 17.77
C SER A 41 -5.63 -1.17 16.68
N ALA A 42 -5.96 -1.80 15.54
CA ALA A 42 -5.07 -1.83 14.38
C ALA A 42 -4.90 -0.45 13.70
N LEU A 43 -5.84 0.49 13.87
CA LEU A 43 -5.77 1.83 13.26
C LEU A 43 -4.66 2.72 13.83
N PRO A 44 -4.54 2.94 15.16
CA PRO A 44 -3.41 3.68 15.72
C PRO A 44 -2.09 2.97 15.44
N LEU A 45 -2.08 1.63 15.43
CA LEU A 45 -0.90 0.86 15.06
C LEU A 45 -0.50 1.09 13.60
N ALA A 46 -1.48 1.17 12.68
CA ALA A 46 -1.23 1.48 11.27
C ALA A 46 -0.56 2.84 11.08
N LEU A 47 -0.97 3.86 11.84
CA LEU A 47 -0.32 5.17 11.84
C LEU A 47 1.12 5.07 12.34
N GLY A 48 1.36 4.31 13.42
CA GLY A 48 2.70 4.04 13.94
C GLY A 48 3.59 3.36 12.90
N ILE A 49 3.11 2.28 12.26
CA ILE A 49 3.80 1.55 11.19
C ILE A 49 4.09 2.48 10.01
N PHE A 50 3.17 3.38 9.67
CA PHE A 50 3.37 4.36 8.60
C PHE A 50 4.49 5.36 8.94
N VAL A 51 4.57 5.83 10.18
CA VAL A 51 5.70 6.67 10.63
C VAL A 51 7.01 5.89 10.57
N VAL A 52 7.03 4.64 11.05
CA VAL A 52 8.22 3.77 10.97
C VAL A 52 8.65 3.56 9.53
N ARG A 53 7.71 3.38 8.59
CA ARG A 53 8.00 3.30 7.16
C ARG A 53 8.74 4.55 6.67
N ILE A 54 8.24 5.75 6.99
CA ILE A 54 8.88 7.02 6.58
C ILE A 54 10.31 7.11 7.12
N LEU A 55 10.50 6.75 8.40
CA LEU A 55 11.82 6.73 9.04
C LEU A 55 12.74 5.70 8.38
N PHE A 56 12.26 4.48 8.12
CA PHE A 56 13.01 3.41 7.47
C PHE A 56 13.46 3.80 6.06
N GLU A 57 12.53 4.35 5.25
CA GLU A 57 12.84 4.80 3.90
C GLU A 57 13.92 5.89 3.92
N ARG A 58 13.87 6.81 4.90
CA ARG A 58 14.80 7.93 5.04
C ARG A 58 16.18 7.50 5.57
N PHE A 59 16.22 6.67 6.60
CA PHE A 59 17.45 6.38 7.35
C PHE A 59 18.13 5.08 6.95
N ILE A 60 17.43 4.12 6.34
CA ILE A 60 17.98 2.81 5.99
C ILE A 60 17.90 2.58 4.48
N ALA A 61 16.71 2.67 3.89
CA ALA A 61 16.55 2.31 2.47
C ALA A 61 17.29 3.27 1.54
N SER A 62 17.19 4.59 1.78
CA SER A 62 17.89 5.61 0.99
C SER A 62 19.42 5.46 1.02
N PRO A 63 20.10 5.33 2.18
CA PRO A 63 21.55 5.10 2.18
C PRO A 63 21.94 3.74 1.61
N CYS A 64 21.16 2.67 1.83
CA CYS A 64 21.41 1.38 1.17
C CYS A 64 21.34 1.49 -0.35
N ALA A 65 20.37 2.24 -0.89
CA ALA A 65 20.26 2.46 -2.32
C ALA A 65 21.41 3.29 -2.90
N PHE A 66 21.94 4.25 -2.12
CA PHE A 66 23.13 5.00 -2.48
C PHE A 66 24.37 4.11 -2.51
N LEU A 67 24.56 3.26 -1.49
CA LEU A 67 25.65 2.30 -1.41
C LEU A 67 25.63 1.30 -2.59
N LEU A 68 24.44 0.86 -2.99
CA LEU A 68 24.21 -0.01 -4.15
C LEU A 68 24.28 0.72 -5.50
N HIS A 69 24.63 2.01 -5.53
CA HIS A 69 24.73 2.86 -6.74
C HIS A 69 23.45 2.90 -7.61
N ILE A 70 22.27 2.61 -7.04
CA ILE A 70 20.97 2.62 -7.74
C ILE A 70 20.56 4.05 -8.16
N HIS A 71 21.23 5.06 -7.60
CA HIS A 71 20.98 6.48 -7.86
C HIS A 71 21.23 6.90 -9.33
N ALA A 72 22.18 6.27 -10.02
CA ALA A 72 22.56 6.64 -11.40
C ALA A 72 21.42 6.43 -12.42
N ALA A 73 20.55 5.43 -12.20
CA ALA A 73 19.41 5.16 -13.06
C ALA A 73 18.22 6.12 -12.81
N SER A 74 18.26 6.90 -11.73
CA SER A 74 17.14 7.74 -11.29
C SER A 74 17.16 9.16 -11.85
N VAL A 75 18.24 9.58 -12.53
CA VAL A 75 18.37 10.89 -13.18
C VAL A 75 17.45 10.95 -14.39
N HIS A 76 16.15 11.10 -14.14
CA HIS A 76 15.20 11.50 -15.15
C HIS A 76 15.53 12.96 -15.44
N TRP A 77 16.09 13.23 -16.61
CA TRP A 77 16.30 14.59 -17.07
C TRP A 77 15.00 15.37 -16.89
N ARG A 78 15.05 16.45 -16.11
CA ARG A 78 13.87 17.27 -15.90
C ARG A 78 13.53 18.01 -17.20
N ALA A 79 12.25 18.03 -17.59
CA ALA A 79 11.80 18.85 -18.70
C ALA A 79 12.13 20.31 -18.38
N THR A 80 12.57 21.06 -19.39
CA THR A 80 12.92 22.48 -19.22
C THR A 80 11.72 23.25 -18.68
N PRO A 81 11.86 24.06 -17.62
CA PRO A 81 10.72 24.77 -17.05
C PRO A 81 10.15 25.75 -18.09
N ASN A 82 8.92 25.51 -18.54
CA ASN A 82 8.21 26.38 -19.48
C ASN A 82 6.74 26.50 -19.03
N PRO A 83 6.31 27.69 -18.57
CA PRO A 83 4.98 27.88 -17.99
C PRO A 83 3.85 27.69 -19.02
N ILE A 84 4.10 27.96 -20.30
CA ILE A 84 3.10 27.79 -21.37
C ILE A 84 2.85 26.30 -21.62
N LEU A 85 3.92 25.51 -21.77
CA LEU A 85 3.81 24.06 -21.95
C LEU A 85 3.27 23.36 -20.71
N GLU A 86 3.63 23.81 -19.51
CA GLU A 86 3.11 23.27 -18.25
C GLU A 86 1.61 23.54 -18.08
N LYS A 87 1.16 24.76 -18.44
CA LYS A 87 -0.28 25.10 -18.48
C LYS A 87 -1.03 24.17 -19.42
N VAL A 88 -0.54 24.01 -20.66
CA VAL A 88 -1.16 23.13 -21.67
C VAL A 88 -1.17 21.66 -21.21
N PHE A 89 -0.09 21.19 -20.61
CA PHE A 89 0.02 19.82 -20.09
C PHE A 89 -0.97 19.53 -18.95
N THR A 90 -1.19 20.51 -18.09
CA THR A 90 -2.04 20.38 -16.89
C THR A 90 -3.52 20.57 -17.23
N SER A 91 -3.84 21.57 -18.06
CA SER A 91 -5.22 21.99 -18.30
C SER A 91 -5.86 21.46 -19.59
N ASN A 92 -5.06 21.10 -20.60
CA ASN A 92 -5.58 20.79 -21.94
C ASN A 92 -5.33 19.33 -22.35
N THR A 93 -4.07 18.94 -22.59
CA THR A 93 -3.76 17.57 -23.00
C THR A 93 -2.37 17.11 -22.57
N LYS A 94 -2.27 15.84 -22.17
CA LYS A 94 -1.00 15.15 -21.90
C LYS A 94 -0.32 14.62 -23.17
N CYS A 95 -1.08 14.43 -24.24
CA CYS A 95 -0.62 13.93 -25.54
C CYS A 95 -1.19 14.83 -26.66
N PRO A 96 -0.52 15.97 -26.94
CA PRO A 96 -0.94 16.84 -28.03
C PRO A 96 -0.72 16.18 -29.40
N ASP A 97 -1.72 16.32 -30.27
CA ASP A 97 -1.66 15.93 -31.68
C ASP A 97 -0.75 16.90 -32.48
N TRP A 98 -0.37 16.52 -33.71
CA TRP A 98 0.58 17.26 -34.54
C TRP A 98 0.16 18.72 -34.79
N ARG A 99 -1.13 18.97 -35.01
CA ARG A 99 -1.68 20.34 -35.20
C ARG A 99 -1.50 21.20 -33.95
N HIS A 100 -1.68 20.62 -32.76
CA HIS A 100 -1.46 21.32 -31.50
C HIS A 100 0.03 21.56 -31.26
N LEU A 101 0.90 20.61 -31.63
CA LEU A 101 2.34 20.76 -31.52
C LEU A 101 2.87 21.88 -32.44
N ASP A 102 2.37 22.01 -33.66
CA ASP A 102 2.72 23.09 -34.60
C ASP A 102 2.29 24.47 -34.06
N GLY A 103 1.08 24.58 -33.51
CA GLY A 103 0.62 25.82 -32.87
C GLY A 103 1.49 26.23 -31.68
N LEU A 104 1.87 25.27 -30.82
CA LEU A 104 2.76 25.51 -29.68
C LEU A 104 4.18 25.87 -30.11
N SER A 105 4.68 25.24 -31.18
CA SER A 105 5.97 25.55 -31.78
C SER A 105 6.05 27.01 -32.22
N LYS A 106 5.02 27.50 -32.92
CA LYS A 106 4.91 28.89 -33.38
C LYS A 106 4.82 29.89 -32.22
N GLN A 107 4.07 29.55 -31.16
CA GLN A 107 3.92 30.44 -30.00
C GLN A 107 5.21 30.57 -29.17
N LEU A 108 6.02 29.51 -29.13
CA LEU A 108 7.22 29.42 -28.31
C LEU A 108 8.53 29.66 -29.07
N ASP A 109 8.44 29.80 -30.39
CA ASP A 109 9.58 29.81 -31.32
C ASP A 109 10.52 28.60 -31.10
N TRP A 110 9.93 27.43 -30.92
CA TRP A 110 10.66 26.16 -30.71
C TRP A 110 10.43 25.23 -31.89
N ASP A 111 11.43 24.43 -32.26
CA ASP A 111 11.23 23.30 -33.16
C ASP A 111 10.15 22.35 -32.58
N VAL A 112 9.22 21.91 -33.42
CA VAL A 112 8.16 20.98 -33.06
C VAL A 112 8.73 19.71 -32.42
N ARG A 113 9.91 19.24 -32.86
CA ARG A 113 10.61 18.10 -32.25
C ARG A 113 11.04 18.39 -30.81
N LYS A 114 11.43 19.62 -30.51
CA LYS A 114 11.80 20.07 -29.16
C LYS A 114 10.58 20.10 -28.24
N VAL A 115 9.44 20.59 -28.74
CA VAL A 115 8.15 20.56 -28.03
C VAL A 115 7.70 19.11 -27.76
N GLN A 116 7.76 18.22 -28.76
CA GLN A 116 7.42 16.80 -28.59
C GLN A 116 8.33 16.09 -27.57
N ARG A 117 9.65 16.36 -27.61
CA ARG A 117 10.62 15.85 -26.62
C ARG A 117 10.27 16.33 -25.21
N TRP A 118 9.89 17.59 -25.07
CA TRP A 118 9.47 18.17 -23.80
C TRP A 118 8.26 17.42 -23.22
N PHE A 119 7.20 17.21 -24.01
CA PHE A 119 6.01 16.46 -23.56
C PHE A 119 6.34 15.02 -23.16
N ARG A 120 7.21 14.34 -23.92
CA ARG A 120 7.69 12.99 -23.57
C ARG A 120 8.44 12.98 -22.25
N GLN A 121 9.34 13.94 -22.07
CA GLN A 121 10.17 14.08 -20.87
C GLN A 121 9.32 14.44 -19.64
N ARG A 122 8.37 15.35 -19.79
CA ARG A 122 7.41 15.75 -18.75
C ARG A 122 6.54 14.60 -18.28
N ARG A 123 6.06 13.75 -19.20
CA ARG A 123 5.35 12.50 -18.86
C ARG A 123 6.25 11.48 -18.13
N ASN A 124 7.53 11.43 -18.49
CA ASN A 124 8.48 10.54 -17.82
C ASN A 124 8.90 11.06 -16.44
N GLN A 125 8.84 12.36 -16.17
CA GLN A 125 9.08 12.93 -14.83
C GLN A 125 8.01 12.53 -13.82
N ASP A 126 6.75 12.33 -14.24
CA ASP A 126 5.66 11.87 -13.36
C ASP A 126 5.82 10.39 -12.95
N LYS A 127 6.77 9.65 -13.56
CA LYS A 127 6.98 8.24 -13.24
C LYS A 127 7.76 8.11 -11.93
N PRO A 128 7.32 7.23 -11.00
CA PRO A 128 8.07 6.99 -9.77
C PRO A 128 9.46 6.47 -10.12
N SER A 129 10.47 7.06 -9.48
CA SER A 129 11.87 6.73 -9.73
C SER A 129 12.19 5.29 -9.33
N ILE A 130 13.22 4.70 -9.94
CA ILE A 130 13.70 3.36 -9.58
C ILE A 130 14.11 3.32 -8.10
N LEU A 131 14.71 4.40 -7.60
CA LEU A 131 15.06 4.59 -6.20
C LEU A 131 13.83 4.49 -5.28
N THR A 132 12.75 5.21 -5.62
CA THR A 132 11.49 5.17 -4.85
C THR A 132 10.95 3.74 -4.79
N LYS A 133 10.91 3.03 -5.93
CA LYS A 133 10.45 1.64 -5.99
C LYS A 133 11.34 0.70 -5.18
N PHE A 134 12.66 0.88 -5.23
CA PHE A 134 13.60 0.09 -4.45
C PHE A 134 13.35 0.27 -2.95
N CYS A 135 13.22 1.52 -2.48
CA CYS A 135 12.91 1.80 -1.07
C CYS A 135 11.57 1.19 -0.65
N GLU A 136 10.54 1.33 -1.50
CA GLU A 136 9.21 0.75 -1.27
C GLU A 136 9.25 -0.79 -1.16
N SER A 137 10.03 -1.44 -2.03
CA SER A 137 10.22 -2.90 -2.04
C SER A 137 11.05 -3.36 -0.85
N MET A 138 12.09 -2.63 -0.48
CA MET A 138 12.94 -2.95 0.67
C MET A 138 12.16 -2.89 1.97
N TRP A 139 11.34 -1.85 2.19
CA TRP A 139 10.46 -1.76 3.34
C TRP A 139 9.51 -2.96 3.44
N ARG A 140 8.81 -3.30 2.34
CA ARG A 140 7.90 -4.45 2.32
C ARG A 140 8.63 -5.75 2.60
N SER A 141 9.78 -5.97 1.97
CA SER A 141 10.61 -7.15 2.19
C SER A 141 11.01 -7.28 3.66
N THR A 142 11.52 -6.21 4.27
CA THR A 142 11.90 -6.21 5.68
C THR A 142 10.71 -6.51 6.59
N PHE A 143 9.57 -5.83 6.39
CA PHE A 143 8.38 -6.08 7.19
C PHE A 143 7.89 -7.54 7.08
N TYR A 144 7.77 -8.06 5.85
CA TYR A 144 7.32 -9.44 5.64
C TYR A 144 8.30 -10.47 6.20
N LEU A 145 9.61 -10.22 6.11
CA LEU A 145 10.61 -11.10 6.73
C LEU A 145 10.51 -11.07 8.25
N CYS A 146 10.33 -9.90 8.86
CA CYS A 146 10.14 -9.77 10.31
C CYS A 146 8.89 -10.51 10.79
N ILE A 147 7.74 -10.31 10.14
CA ILE A 147 6.50 -10.99 10.55
C ILE A 147 6.55 -12.49 10.27
N PHE A 148 7.14 -12.92 9.15
CA PHE A 148 7.32 -14.33 8.83
C PHE A 148 8.21 -15.05 9.85
N THR A 149 9.35 -14.46 10.22
CA THR A 149 10.23 -15.03 11.24
C THR A 149 9.59 -15.05 12.62
N TYR A 150 8.83 -14.01 13.00
CA TYR A 150 8.02 -14.03 14.21
C TYR A 150 6.98 -15.15 14.17
N GLY A 151 6.24 -15.27 13.06
CA GLY A 151 5.19 -16.27 12.85
C GLY A 151 5.74 -17.69 12.97
N ILE A 152 6.87 -18.00 12.32
CA ILE A 152 7.54 -19.30 12.46
C ILE A 152 7.93 -19.56 13.91
N ARG A 153 8.58 -18.60 14.59
CA ARG A 153 8.99 -18.80 15.99
C ARG A 153 7.81 -19.04 16.92
N PHE A 154 6.72 -18.30 16.71
CA PHE A 154 5.49 -18.48 17.47
C PHE A 154 4.85 -19.84 17.19
N LEU A 155 4.61 -20.16 15.92
CA LEU A 155 4.00 -21.42 15.50
C LEU A 155 4.79 -22.64 15.96
N TRP A 156 6.12 -22.56 15.96
CA TRP A 156 6.97 -23.66 16.44
C TRP A 156 6.68 -24.06 17.89
N GLN A 157 6.28 -23.09 18.73
CA GLN A 157 5.92 -23.31 20.13
C GLN A 157 4.46 -23.76 20.31
N CYS A 158 3.64 -23.72 19.26
CA CYS A 158 2.24 -24.03 19.33
C CYS A 158 1.96 -25.51 19.00
N PRO A 159 1.16 -26.22 19.82
CA PRO A 159 0.82 -27.63 19.55
C PRO A 159 0.14 -27.85 18.19
N TRP A 160 -0.68 -26.90 17.75
CA TRP A 160 -1.40 -26.97 16.47
C TRP A 160 -0.52 -26.92 15.22
N MET A 161 0.75 -26.51 15.35
CA MET A 161 1.70 -26.57 14.23
C MET A 161 2.08 -28.01 13.89
N TRP A 162 2.10 -28.88 14.90
CA TRP A 162 2.49 -30.28 14.76
C TRP A 162 1.29 -31.20 14.58
N ASP A 163 0.18 -30.90 15.25
CA ASP A 163 -1.07 -31.63 15.12
C ASP A 163 -2.27 -30.67 14.95
N THR A 164 -2.82 -30.65 13.74
CA THR A 164 -3.93 -29.79 13.35
C THR A 164 -5.24 -30.06 14.09
N GLN A 165 -5.40 -31.22 14.75
CA GLN A 165 -6.58 -31.48 15.59
C GLN A 165 -6.68 -30.47 16.75
N HIS A 166 -5.54 -29.95 17.22
CA HIS A 166 -5.49 -28.98 18.31
C HIS A 166 -6.12 -27.63 17.95
N CYS A 167 -6.33 -27.31 16.67
CA CYS A 167 -7.08 -26.13 16.25
C CYS A 167 -8.57 -26.21 16.64
N TRP A 168 -9.12 -27.42 16.77
CA TRP A 168 -10.55 -27.64 16.93
C TRP A 168 -10.97 -27.90 18.37
N TYR A 169 -10.01 -28.16 19.26
CA TYR A 169 -10.32 -28.32 20.68
C TYR A 169 -10.94 -27.04 21.24
N ASN A 170 -12.05 -27.22 21.96
CA ASN A 170 -12.85 -26.15 22.55
C ASN A 170 -13.43 -25.14 21.56
N TYR A 171 -13.47 -25.42 20.25
CA TYR A 171 -14.19 -24.56 19.31
C TYR A 171 -15.67 -24.45 19.71
N PRO A 172 -16.28 -23.24 19.77
CA PRO A 172 -15.74 -21.93 19.34
C PRO A 172 -15.03 -21.09 20.42
N TYR A 173 -14.86 -21.59 21.64
CA TYR A 173 -14.25 -20.92 22.80
C TYR A 173 -12.70 -20.92 22.76
N GLN A 174 -12.13 -20.29 21.73
CA GLN A 174 -10.68 -20.25 21.53
C GLN A 174 -10.04 -19.05 22.24
N VAL A 175 -9.21 -19.33 23.25
CA VAL A 175 -8.48 -18.30 24.00
C VAL A 175 -7.49 -17.58 23.10
N LEU A 176 -7.55 -16.25 23.12
CA LEU A 176 -6.63 -15.41 22.36
C LEU A 176 -5.34 -15.19 23.16
N THR A 177 -4.31 -15.98 22.85
CA THR A 177 -2.98 -15.80 23.44
C THR A 177 -2.40 -14.43 23.07
N PRO A 178 -1.70 -13.72 23.97
CA PRO A 178 -1.10 -12.42 23.66
C PRO A 178 -0.19 -12.44 22.43
N GLY A 179 0.62 -13.48 22.23
CA GLY A 179 1.48 -13.60 21.03
C GLY A 179 0.68 -13.64 19.73
N LEU A 180 -0.45 -14.36 19.73
CA LEU A 180 -1.36 -14.46 18.59
C LEU A 180 -2.06 -13.13 18.32
N TYR A 181 -2.50 -12.44 19.38
CA TYR A 181 -3.08 -11.10 19.29
C TYR A 181 -2.11 -10.10 18.64
N HIS A 182 -0.88 -10.00 19.15
CA HIS A 182 0.10 -9.06 18.59
C HIS A 182 0.45 -9.39 17.14
N TYR A 183 0.53 -10.68 16.79
CA TYR A 183 0.75 -11.12 15.41
C TYR A 183 -0.32 -10.58 14.46
N TYR A 184 -1.60 -10.90 14.73
CA TYR A 184 -2.70 -10.52 13.86
C TYR A 184 -2.96 -9.02 13.83
N VAL A 185 -2.89 -8.34 14.98
CA VAL A 185 -3.09 -6.88 15.03
C VAL A 185 -1.96 -6.15 14.29
N THR A 186 -0.72 -6.65 14.35
CA THR A 186 0.41 -6.09 13.60
C THR A 186 0.25 -6.29 12.10
N GLU A 187 -0.12 -7.49 11.64
CA GLU A 187 -0.42 -7.73 10.22
C GLU A 187 -1.54 -6.84 9.72
N LEU A 188 -2.65 -6.79 10.46
CA LEU A 188 -3.81 -5.97 10.12
C LEU A 188 -3.44 -4.47 10.08
N GLY A 189 -2.67 -4.00 11.07
CA GLY A 189 -2.17 -2.62 11.13
C GLY A 189 -1.28 -2.28 9.93
N PHE A 190 -0.44 -3.21 9.49
CA PHE A 190 0.37 -3.03 8.29
C PHE A 190 -0.48 -2.92 7.02
N TYR A 191 -1.48 -3.79 6.84
CA TYR A 191 -2.39 -3.68 5.69
C TYR A 191 -3.19 -2.38 5.70
N TRP A 192 -3.65 -1.92 6.87
CA TRP A 192 -4.26 -0.60 7.01
C TRP A 192 -3.29 0.52 6.63
N SER A 193 -2.03 0.43 7.06
CA SER A 193 -1.00 1.42 6.69
C SER A 193 -0.79 1.49 5.17
N LEU A 194 -0.84 0.34 4.49
CA LEU A 194 -0.79 0.26 3.03
C LEU A 194 -2.03 0.88 2.40
N MET A 195 -3.22 0.58 2.94
CA MET A 195 -4.50 1.10 2.45
C MET A 195 -4.55 2.62 2.54
N PHE A 196 -4.11 3.22 3.65
CA PHE A 196 -4.02 4.68 3.78
C PHE A 196 -2.98 5.26 2.84
N SER A 197 -1.82 4.59 2.70
CA SER A 197 -0.79 5.05 1.78
C SER A 197 -1.24 5.06 0.33
N GLN A 198 -2.23 4.25 -0.06
CA GLN A 198 -2.81 4.26 -1.41
C GLN A 198 -3.40 5.62 -1.81
N PHE A 199 -3.89 6.40 -0.84
CA PHE A 199 -4.47 7.73 -1.10
C PHE A 199 -3.40 8.83 -1.17
N THR A 200 -2.27 8.65 -0.49
CA THR A 200 -1.17 9.62 -0.44
C THR A 200 -0.05 9.33 -1.44
N ASP A 201 0.16 8.05 -1.78
CA ASP A 201 1.13 7.62 -2.77
C ASP A 201 0.68 8.10 -4.15
N ILE A 202 1.67 8.49 -4.95
CA ILE A 202 1.47 9.18 -6.23
C ILE A 202 0.48 8.36 -7.06
N LYS A 203 -0.67 8.97 -7.39
CA LYS A 203 -1.70 8.42 -8.28
C LYS A 203 -0.99 7.84 -9.51
N ARG A 204 -0.74 6.53 -9.54
CA ARG A 204 -0.21 5.83 -10.70
C ARG A 204 -1.33 5.86 -11.72
N LYS A 205 -1.43 6.95 -12.50
CA LYS A 205 -2.38 7.02 -13.60
C LYS A 205 -2.14 5.76 -14.43
N VAL A 206 -3.20 4.96 -14.54
CA VAL A 206 -3.20 3.69 -15.25
C VAL A 206 -2.54 3.91 -16.60
N ARG A 207 -1.68 2.96 -16.96
CA ARG A 207 -0.77 2.95 -18.11
C ARG A 207 -1.44 3.20 -19.48
N GLN A 208 -2.76 3.38 -19.53
CA GLN A 208 -3.56 3.65 -20.72
C GLN A 208 -3.11 4.89 -21.52
N ALA A 209 -2.63 5.96 -20.89
CA ALA A 209 -2.25 7.17 -21.65
C ALA A 209 -0.94 7.01 -22.45
N THR A 210 -0.08 6.05 -22.09
CA THR A 210 1.19 5.81 -22.81
C THR A 210 0.99 4.91 -24.02
N ASP A 211 0.13 3.91 -23.91
CA ASP A 211 -0.10 2.95 -24.99
C ASP A 211 -0.98 3.56 -26.11
N VAL A 212 -1.97 4.39 -25.76
CA VAL A 212 -2.78 5.13 -26.76
C VAL A 212 -1.92 6.11 -27.58
N CYS A 213 -0.87 6.68 -26.98
CA CYS A 213 0.00 7.67 -27.62
C CYS A 213 1.08 7.01 -28.51
N LEU A 214 1.34 5.71 -28.33
CA LEU A 214 2.21 4.90 -29.20
C LEU A 214 1.44 4.22 -30.34
N MET A 215 0.15 3.92 -30.15
CA MET A 215 -0.70 3.32 -31.19
C MET A 215 -1.28 4.33 -32.19
N GLY A 216 -1.22 5.63 -31.91
CA GLY A 216 -1.77 6.69 -32.77
C GLY A 216 -0.90 7.10 -33.98
N THR A 217 0.18 6.37 -34.26
CA THR A 217 0.97 6.56 -35.49
C THR A 217 0.62 5.48 -36.50
N HIS A 218 -0.55 5.61 -37.13
CA HIS A 218 -0.87 4.99 -38.41
C HIS A 218 -1.78 5.91 -39.20
#